data_AF-A0A502G6E9-F1
#
_entry.id   AF-A0A502G6E9-F1
#
_cell.length_a   1.000
_cell.length_b   1.000
_cell.length_c   1.000
_cell.angle_alpha   90.00
_cell.angle_beta   90.00
_cell.angle_gamma   90.00
#
_symmetry.space_group_name_H-M   'P 1'
#
loop_
_entity.id
_entity.type
_entity.pdbx_description
1 polymer ?
#
loop_
_entity_poly.entity_id
_entity_poly.type
_entity_poly.pdbx_seq_one_letter_code
_entity_poly.pdbx_strand_id
1 'polypeptide(L)'
;MKNLMIDVLIKLSKVEVESKELVAQVEAQSLLIAALVLSAGKDATDSLSENIHHAVLAAAQSSQDILQSDVEMILAQFDRLLKVTRFVAEQAEEE
;
A
#
# COMPACT_ATOMS: atom_id res chain seq x y z
N MET A 1 -28.05 6.85 30.72
CA MET A 1 -27.18 7.81 29.98
C MET A 1 -25.69 7.63 30.27
N LYS A 2 -25.24 7.42 31.52
CA LYS A 2 -23.81 7.18 31.83
C LYS A 2 -23.18 5.97 31.11
N ASN A 3 -23.91 4.85 30.95
CA ASN A 3 -23.39 3.67 30.25
C ASN A 3 -23.16 3.89 28.75
N LEU A 4 -24.04 4.65 28.09
CA LEU A 4 -23.94 4.87 26.65
C LEU A 4 -22.68 5.67 26.30
N MET A 5 -22.32 6.65 27.12
CA MET A 5 -21.13 7.46 26.93
C MET A 5 -19.84 6.64 27.15
N ILE A 6 -19.84 5.74 28.14
CA ILE A 6 -18.74 4.80 28.38
C ILE A 6 -18.60 3.79 27.23
N ASP A 7 -19.71 3.24 26.74
CA ASP A 7 -19.70 2.31 25.60
C ASP A 7 -19.19 2.98 24.32
N VAL A 8 -19.56 4.25 24.09
CA VAL A 8 -19.04 5.04 22.97
C VAL A 8 -17.54 5.28 23.11
N LEU A 9 -17.06 5.65 24.31
CA LEU A 9 -15.63 5.84 24.57
C LEU A 9 -14.82 4.56 24.35
N ILE A 10 -15.33 3.41 24.82
CA ILE A 10 -14.70 2.10 24.62
C ILE A 10 -14.65 1.74 23.13
N LYS A 11 -15.74 1.98 22.38
CA LYS A 11 -15.75 1.76 20.93
C LYS A 11 -14.76 2.66 20.22
N LEU A 12 -14.68 3.94 20.60
CA LEU A 12 -13.74 4.90 20.01
C LEU A 12 -12.30 4.45 20.23
N SER A 13 -11.96 4.04 21.45
CA SER A 13 -10.61 3.55 21.77
C SER A 13 -10.24 2.29 21.00
N LYS A 14 -11.18 1.37 20.77
CA LYS A 14 -10.94 0.18 19.93
C LYS A 14 -10.67 0.55 18.48
N VAL A 15 -11.51 1.41 17.90
CA VAL A 15 -11.33 1.90 16.53
C VAL A 15 -9.99 2.63 16.39
N GLU A 16 -9.57 3.40 17.39
CA GLU A 16 -8.27 4.08 17.36
C GLU A 16 -7.09 3.10 17.34
N VAL A 17 -7.16 2.02 18.13
CA VAL A 17 -6.12 0.98 18.15
C VAL A 17 -6.09 0.22 16.83
N GLU A 18 -7.24 -0.21 16.31
CA GLU A 18 -7.35 -0.90 15.02
C GLU A 18 -6.84 -0.02 13.88
N SER A 19 -7.14 1.28 13.90
CA SER A 19 -6.62 2.23 12.93
C SER A 19 -5.11 2.38 12.99
N LYS A 20 -4.50 2.38 14.19
CA LYS A 20 -3.03 2.44 14.35
C LYS A 20 -2.36 1.17 13.82
N GLU A 21 -2.96 0.02 14.06
CA GLU A 21 -2.48 -1.27 13.55
C GLU A 21 -2.53 -1.31 12.01
N LEU A 22 -3.64 -0.84 11.41
CA LEU A 22 -3.76 -0.72 9.96
C LEU A 22 -2.70 0.22 9.37
N VAL A 23 -2.45 1.38 10.01
CA VAL A 23 -1.40 2.31 9.57
C VAL A 23 -0.02 1.64 9.63
N ALA A 24 0.31 0.99 10.74
CA ALA A 24 1.58 0.28 10.89
C ALA A 24 1.75 -0.83 9.85
N GLN A 25 0.68 -1.56 9.53
CA GLN A 25 0.70 -2.59 8.50
C GLN A 25 0.97 -2.00 7.11
N VAL A 26 0.30 -0.90 6.75
CA VAL A 26 0.50 -0.20 5.46
C VAL A 26 1.92 0.36 5.36
N GLU A 27 2.45 0.93 6.45
CA GLU A 27 3.83 1.43 6.49
C GLU A 27 4.84 0.30 6.33
N ALA A 28 4.68 -0.81 7.05
CA ALA A 28 5.55 -1.98 6.93
C ALA A 28 5.56 -2.57 5.51
N GLN A 29 4.39 -2.64 4.86
CA GLN A 29 4.28 -3.09 3.47
C GLN A 29 4.97 -2.14 2.50
N SER A 30 4.83 -0.83 2.71
CA SER A 30 5.50 0.20 1.90
C SER A 30 7.02 0.07 2.01
N LEU A 31 7.52 -0.18 3.22
CA LEU A 31 8.95 -0.35 3.52
C LEU A 31 9.50 -1.66 2.91
N LEU A 32 8.72 -2.74 2.93
CA LEU A 32 9.06 -4.00 2.27
C LEU A 32 9.16 -3.84 0.76
N ILE A 33 8.20 -3.16 0.11
CA ILE A 33 8.27 -2.86 -1.32
C ILE A 33 9.53 -2.04 -1.63
N ALA A 34 9.83 -1.05 -0.78
CA ALA A 34 11.01 -0.22 -0.96
C ALA A 34 12.31 -1.06 -0.91
N ALA A 35 12.43 -1.94 0.08
CA ALA A 35 13.57 -2.84 0.21
C ALA A 35 13.70 -3.83 -0.96
N LEU A 36 12.58 -4.38 -1.45
CA LEU A 36 12.58 -5.29 -2.59
C LEU A 36 13.07 -4.61 -3.87
N VAL A 37 12.59 -3.40 -4.15
CA VAL A 37 12.98 -2.60 -5.31
C VAL A 37 14.46 -2.19 -5.23
N LEU A 38 14.92 -1.72 -4.07
CA LEU A 38 16.32 -1.40 -3.84
C LEU A 38 17.24 -2.62 -4.03
N SER A 39 16.80 -3.80 -3.56
CA SER A 39 17.57 -5.04 -3.68
C SER A 39 17.59 -5.61 -5.09
N ALA A 40 16.57 -5.35 -5.91
CA ALA A 40 16.43 -5.94 -7.24
C ALA A 40 17.17 -5.14 -8.33
N GLY A 41 17.49 -3.86 -8.08
CA GLY A 41 18.15 -2.97 -9.03
C GLY A 41 17.17 -2.35 -10.06
N LYS A 42 17.67 -1.35 -10.81
CA LYS A 42 16.83 -0.53 -11.72
C LYS A 42 16.06 -1.37 -12.75
N ASP A 43 16.72 -2.29 -13.45
CA ASP A 43 16.06 -3.09 -14.52
C ASP A 43 14.98 -4.05 -14.00
N ALA A 44 15.15 -4.55 -12.78
CA ALA A 44 14.15 -5.42 -12.14
C ALA A 44 12.93 -4.63 -11.64
N THR A 45 13.08 -3.32 -11.42
CA THR A 45 12.01 -2.45 -10.93
C THR A 45 10.97 -2.18 -12.01
N ASP A 46 11.42 -1.92 -13.23
CA ASP A 46 10.51 -1.64 -14.36
C ASP A 46 9.72 -2.91 -14.73
N SER A 47 10.39 -4.07 -14.76
CA SER A 47 9.71 -5.36 -14.96
C SER A 47 8.77 -5.74 -13.82
N LEU A 48 9.10 -5.40 -12.57
CA LEU A 48 8.21 -5.59 -11.42
C LEU A 48 6.94 -4.75 -11.54
N SER A 49 7.08 -3.49 -11.98
CA SER A 49 5.95 -2.59 -12.20
C SER A 49 4.98 -3.14 -13.25
N GLU A 50 5.52 -3.55 -14.41
CA GLU A 50 4.74 -4.12 -15.50
C GLU A 50 4.03 -5.42 -15.08
N ASN A 51 4.74 -6.33 -14.40
CA ASN A 51 4.18 -7.58 -13.89
C ASN A 51 3.03 -7.36 -12.91
N ILE A 52 3.14 -6.38 -12.01
CA ILE A 52 2.09 -6.08 -11.03
C ILE A 52 0.89 -5.43 -11.71
N HIS A 53 1.10 -4.50 -12.64
CA HIS A 53 0.02 -3.92 -13.44
C HIS A 53 -0.77 -5.01 -14.18
N HIS A 54 -0.07 -5.92 -14.85
CA HIS A 54 -0.71 -7.05 -15.53
C HIS A 54 -1.45 -7.98 -14.58
N ALA A 55 -0.88 -8.32 -13.43
CA ALA A 55 -1.52 -9.20 -12.45
C ALA A 55 -2.81 -8.57 -11.90
N VAL A 56 -2.78 -7.27 -11.58
CA VAL A 56 -3.95 -6.54 -11.07
C VAL A 56 -5.05 -6.45 -12.14
N LEU A 57 -4.69 -6.12 -13.38
CA LEU A 57 -5.65 -6.07 -14.49
C LEU A 57 -6.23 -7.44 -14.82
N ALA A 58 -5.42 -8.51 -14.80
CA ALA A 58 -5.89 -9.87 -15.02
C ALA A 58 -6.85 -10.33 -13.92
N ALA A 59 -6.52 -10.02 -12.65
CA ALA A 59 -7.41 -10.29 -11.52
C ALA A 59 -8.74 -9.56 -11.67
N ALA A 60 -8.71 -8.27 -12.01
CA ALA A 60 -9.90 -7.46 -12.27
C ALA A 60 -10.77 -8.03 -13.40
N GLN A 61 -10.16 -8.46 -14.51
CA GLN A 61 -10.88 -9.05 -15.63
C GLN A 61 -11.49 -10.42 -15.30
N SER A 62 -10.94 -11.13 -14.31
CA SER A 62 -11.40 -12.46 -13.90
C SER A 62 -12.58 -12.46 -12.93
N SER A 63 -12.96 -11.29 -12.39
CA SER A 63 -14.07 -11.16 -11.43
C SER A 63 -15.00 -10.02 -11.81
N GLN A 64 -16.30 -10.30 -11.87
CA GLN A 64 -17.31 -9.26 -12.11
C GLN A 64 -17.58 -8.38 -10.88
N ASP A 65 -17.10 -8.80 -9.70
CA ASP A 65 -17.31 -8.10 -8.43
C ASP A 65 -16.26 -7.00 -8.18
N ILE A 66 -15.17 -6.98 -8.96
CA ILE A 66 -14.11 -5.98 -8.82
C ILE A 66 -14.51 -4.73 -9.59
N LEU A 67 -14.68 -3.62 -8.87
CA LEU A 67 -14.96 -2.33 -9.49
C LEU A 67 -13.69 -1.76 -10.13
N GLN A 68 -13.85 -1.21 -11.33
CA GLN A 68 -12.75 -0.54 -12.04
C GLN A 68 -12.13 0.60 -11.21
N SER A 69 -12.93 1.30 -10.40
CA SER A 69 -12.44 2.34 -9.49
C SER A 69 -11.45 1.83 -8.45
N ASP A 70 -11.67 0.61 -7.94
CA ASP A 70 -10.82 0.02 -6.92
C ASP A 70 -9.48 -0.41 -7.52
N VAL A 71 -9.52 -0.92 -8.76
CA VAL A 71 -8.35 -1.25 -9.56
C VAL A 71 -7.48 -0.02 -9.80
N GLU A 72 -8.10 1.08 -10.26
CA GLU A 72 -7.41 2.36 -10.48
C GLU A 72 -6.77 2.90 -9.19
N MET A 73 -7.49 2.79 -8.06
CA MET A 73 -6.97 3.21 -6.76
C MET A 73 -5.74 2.40 -6.33
N ILE A 74 -5.78 1.06 -6.51
CA ILE A 74 -4.65 0.17 -6.17
C ILE A 74 -3.43 0.48 -7.04
N LEU A 75 -3.63 0.60 -8.36
CA LEU A 75 -2.55 0.91 -9.29
C LEU A 75 -1.91 2.27 -9.00
N ALA A 76 -2.73 3.29 -8.73
CA ALA A 76 -2.23 4.62 -8.38
C ALA A 76 -1.41 4.63 -7.08
N GLN A 77 -1.85 3.87 -6.07
CA GLN A 77 -1.11 3.74 -4.81
C GLN A 77 0.21 3.00 -5.01
N PHE A 78 0.21 1.94 -5.82
CA PHE A 78 1.41 1.17 -6.13
C PHE A 78 2.46 2.02 -6.88
N ASP A 79 2.03 2.76 -7.91
CA ASP A 79 2.89 3.68 -8.65
C ASP A 79 3.51 4.76 -7.76
N ARG A 80 2.74 5.26 -6.77
CA ARG A 80 3.24 6.20 -5.79
C ARG A 80 4.36 5.58 -4.94
N LEU A 81 4.20 4.34 -4.48
CA LEU A 81 5.22 3.65 -3.69
C LEU A 81 6.51 3.41 -4.48
N LEU A 82 6.38 3.01 -5.76
CA LEU A 82 7.54 2.85 -6.63
C LEU A 82 8.29 4.17 -6.85
N LYS A 83 7.56 5.27 -7.11
CA LYS A 83 8.17 6.60 -7.27
C LYS A 83 8.94 7.05 -6.04
N VAL A 84 8.36 6.91 -4.84
CA VAL A 84 9.03 7.27 -3.58
C VAL A 84 10.28 6.41 -3.37
N THR A 85 10.18 5.11 -3.62
CA THR A 85 11.32 4.22 -3.46
C THR A 85 12.46 4.57 -4.42
N ARG A 86 12.16 4.81 -5.70
CA ARG A 86 13.15 5.21 -6.70
C ARG A 86 13.83 6.52 -6.32
N PHE A 87 13.05 7.50 -5.84
CA PHE A 87 13.60 8.75 -5.35
C PHE A 87 14.60 8.53 -4.21
N VAL A 88 14.24 7.70 -3.22
CA VAL A 88 15.16 7.35 -2.11
C VAL A 88 16.40 6.61 -2.61
N ALA A 89 16.24 5.69 -3.57
CA ALA A 89 17.35 4.96 -4.17
C ALA A 89 18.34 5.89 -4.89
N GLU A 90 17.83 6.81 -5.70
CA GLU A 90 18.64 7.79 -6.45
C GLU A 90 19.39 8.73 -5.50
N GLN A 91 18.75 9.18 -4.42
CA GLN A 91 19.41 10.02 -3.41
C GLN A 91 20.46 9.27 -2.58
N ALA A 92 20.29 7.97 -2.35
CA ALA A 92 21.26 7.15 -1.63
C ALA A 92 22.52 6.83 -2.47
N GLU A 93 22.46 6.94 -3.80
CA GLU A 93 23.60 6.78 -4.71
C GLU A 93 24.43 8.08 -4.88
N GLU A 94 23.89 9.23 -4.46
CA GLU A 94 24.53 10.55 -4.57
C GLU A 94 25.42 10.94 -3.35
N GLU A 95 25.32 10.22 -2.22
CA GLU A 95 26.20 10.34 -1.03
C GLU A 95 27.38 9.35 -1.04
#